data_AF-A0A7C0YBW1-F1
#
_entry.id   AF-A0A7C0YBW1-F1
#
_cell.length_a   1.000
_cell.length_b   1.000
_cell.length_c   1.000
_cell.angle_alpha   90.00
_cell.angle_beta   90.00
_cell.angle_gamma   90.00
#
_symmetry.space_group_name_H-M   'P 1'
#
loop_
_entity.id
_entity.type
_entity.pdbx_description
1 polymer ?
#
loop_
_entity_poly.entity_id
_entity_poly.type
_entity_poly.pdbx_seq_one_letter_code
_entity_poly.pdbx_strand_id
1 'polypeptide(L)' 'MLNFKEKLRGKDKLETLENYSILFIFLGGITLSFGIGSTIITPRGWPVILAMLGSLIAFLSTLALILIWLIREFKGE' A
#
# COMPACT_ATOMS: atom_id res chain seq x y z
N MET A 1 9.50 12.19 -19.20
CA MET A 1 8.19 12.06 -18.52
C MET A 1 8.10 10.63 -18.01
N LEU A 2 8.31 10.39 -16.71
CA LEU A 2 8.37 9.04 -16.13
C LEU A 2 6.97 8.41 -16.18
N ASN A 3 6.73 7.53 -17.14
CA ASN A 3 5.43 6.89 -17.35
C ASN A 3 5.25 5.73 -16.35
N PHE A 4 5.05 6.06 -15.07
CA PHE A 4 4.88 5.09 -13.97
C PHE A 4 3.84 4.00 -14.27
N LYS A 5 2.84 4.35 -15.08
CA LYS A 5 1.75 3.45 -15.49
C LYS A 5 2.23 2.27 -16.35
N GLU A 6 3.27 2.44 -17.16
CA GLU A 6 3.84 1.37 -17.97
C GLU A 6 4.72 0.44 -17.14
N LYS A 7 5.36 0.96 -16.10
CA LYS A 7 6.24 0.18 -15.20
C LYS A 7 5.46 -0.65 -14.17
N LEU A 8 4.23 -0.24 -13.85
CA LEU A 8 3.33 -0.95 -12.92
C LEU A 8 2.50 -2.05 -13.58
N ARG A 9 2.35 -2.03 -14.92
CA ARG A 9 1.69 -3.11 -15.67
C ARG A 9 2.60 -4.34 -15.69
N GLY A 10 2.20 -5.38 -14.96
CA GLY A 10 2.76 -6.72 -15.09
C GLY A 10 2.33 -7.37 -16.41
N LYS A 11 2.86 -8.56 -16.70
CA LYS A 11 2.44 -9.38 -17.85
C LYS A 11 0.96 -9.72 -17.77
N ASP A 12 0.47 -9.95 -16.54
CA ASP A 12 -0.91 -10.32 -16.26
C ASP A 12 -1.66 -9.30 -15.40
N LYS A 13 -2.99 -9.40 -15.41
CA LYS A 13 -3.86 -8.56 -14.58
C LYS A 13 -3.58 -8.76 -13.09
N LEU A 14 -3.28 -9.99 -12.67
CA LEU A 14 -2.94 -10.32 -11.27
C LEU A 14 -1.61 -9.70 -10.86
N GLU A 15 -0.58 -9.79 -11.72
CA GLU A 15 0.74 -9.20 -11.47
C GLU A 15 0.68 -7.66 -11.43
N THR A 16 -0.19 -7.05 -12.25
CA THR A 16 -0.45 -5.61 -12.16
C THR A 16 -1.09 -5.24 -10.81
N LEU A 17 -2.07 -6.01 -10.34
CA LEU A 17 -2.72 -5.79 -9.04
C LEU A 17 -1.76 -6.01 -7.86
N GLU A 18 -0.85 -6.98 -7.98
CA GLU A 18 0.21 -7.25 -7.02
C GLU A 18 1.13 -6.02 -6.90
N ASN A 19 1.62 -5.49 -8.02
CA ASN A 19 2.46 -4.30 -8.06
C ASN A 19 1.77 -3.06 -7.46
N TYR A 20 0.48 -2.86 -7.75
CA TYR A 20 -0.28 -1.78 -7.12
C TYR A 20 -0.44 -1.98 -5.62
N SER A 21 -0.68 -3.22 -5.16
CA SER A 21 -0.79 -3.53 -3.73
C SER A 21 0.51 -3.23 -3.01
N ILE A 22 1.66 -3.62 -3.57
CA ILE A 22 2.99 -3.30 -3.03
C ILE A 22 3.23 -1.78 -3.00
N LEU A 23 2.86 -1.06 -4.06
CA LEU A 23 2.97 0.39 -4.10
C LEU A 23 2.14 1.06 -3.00
N PHE A 24 0.90 0.61 -2.79
CA PHE A 24 0.04 1.15 -1.73
C PHE A 24 0.53 0.78 -0.33
N ILE A 25 1.13 -0.39 -0.13
CA ILE A 25 1.83 -0.72 1.14
C ILE A 25 2.94 0.29 1.39
N PHE A 26 3.76 0.58 0.37
CA PHE A 26 4.85 1.55 0.48
C PHE A 26 4.34 2.96 0.79
N LEU A 27 3.32 3.43 0.05
CA LEU A 27 2.69 4.73 0.28
C LEU A 27 2.05 4.81 1.68
N GLY A 28 1.32 3.77 2.09
CA GLY A 28 0.73 3.67 3.42
C GLY A 28 1.78 3.72 4.52
N GLY A 29 2.92 3.05 4.33
CA GLY A 29 4.07 3.11 5.24
C GLY A 29 4.70 4.50 5.34
N ILE A 30 4.85 5.21 4.22
CA ILE A 30 5.32 6.61 4.22
C ILE A 30 4.33 7.50 4.98
N THR A 31 3.04 7.41 4.65
CA THR A 31 1.98 8.21 5.29
C THR A 31 1.90 7.92 6.79
N LEU A 32 2.01 6.66 7.19
CA LEU A 32 2.05 6.24 8.58
C LEU A 32 3.27 6.85 9.30
N SER A 33 4.45 6.73 8.71
CA SER A 33 5.69 7.26 9.27
C SER A 33 5.63 8.78 9.43
N PHE A 34 5.04 9.49 8.46
CA PHE A 34 4.85 10.93 8.51
C PHE A 34 3.81 11.34 9.57
N GLY A 35 2.72 10.59 9.68
CA GLY A 35 1.71 10.77 10.73
C GLY A 35 2.31 10.60 12.12
N ILE A 36 3.07 9.53 12.36
CA ILE A 36 3.75 9.30 13.63
C ILE A 36 4.81 10.37 13.88
N GLY A 37 5.66 10.67 12.90
CA GLY A 37 6.72 11.68 13.04
C GLY A 37 6.18 13.07 13.38
N SER A 38 5.05 13.47 12.79
CA SER A 38 4.42 14.76 13.08
C SER A 38 3.78 14.85 14.47
N THR A 39 3.56 13.72 15.18
CA THR A 39 3.10 13.75 16.57
C THR A 39 4.10 14.37 17.54
N ILE A 40 5.38 14.44 17.16
CA ILE A 40 6.43 15.13 17.95
C ILE A 40 6.12 16.63 18.08
N ILE A 41 5.54 17.22 17.04
CA ILE A 41 5.18 18.65 17.02
C ILE A 41 3.81 18.85 17.65
N THR A 42 2.82 18.04 17.22
CA THR A 42 1.44 18.14 17.71
C THR A 42 0.88 16.74 17.99
N PRO A 43 0.81 16.30 19.25
CA PRO A 43 0.43 14.94 19.59
C PRO A 43 -1.06 14.62 19.45
N ARG A 44 -1.89 15.59 19.03
CA ARG A 44 -3.36 15.43 18.91
C ARG A 44 -3.87 15.99 17.57
N GLY A 45 -4.97 15.43 17.09
CA GLY A 45 -5.65 15.89 15.88
C GLY A 45 -5.12 15.26 14.61
N TRP A 46 -4.72 16.10 13.64
CA TRP A 46 -4.41 15.65 12.28
C TRP A 46 -3.26 14.63 12.16
N PRO A 47 -2.18 14.65 12.97
CA PRO A 47 -1.10 13.65 12.87
C PRO A 47 -1.58 12.23 13.18
N VAL A 48 -2.46 12.11 14.16
CA VAL A 48 -3.06 10.82 14.55
C VAL A 48 -3.96 10.30 13.44
N ILE A 49 -4.79 11.17 12.85
CA ILE A 49 -5.66 10.79 11.72
C ILE A 49 -4.80 10.34 10.52
N LEU A 50 -3.70 11.05 10.24
CA LEU A 50 -2.80 10.69 9.16
C LEU A 50 -2.11 9.34 9.41
N ALA A 51 -1.67 9.08 10.64
CA ALA A 51 -1.11 7.79 11.04
C ALA A 51 -2.14 6.66 10.89
N MET A 52 -3.37 6.88 11.35
CA MET A 52 -4.46 5.91 11.21
C MET A 52 -4.76 5.61 9.74
N LEU A 53 -4.85 6.63 8.89
CA LEU A 53 -5.06 6.47 7.45
C LEU A 53 -3.91 5.69 6.79
N GLY A 54 -2.66 6.04 7.10
CA GLY A 54 -1.49 5.31 6.59
C GLY A 54 -1.52 3.83 6.98
N SER A 55 -1.85 3.54 8.24
CA SER A 55 -1.99 2.16 8.72
C SER A 55 -3.12 1.39 8.03
N LEU A 56 -4.26 2.04 7.79
CA LEU A 56 -5.41 1.41 7.14
C LEU A 56 -5.11 1.09 5.68
N ILE A 57 -4.46 2.01 4.95
CA ILE A 57 -4.05 1.79 3.56
C ILE A 57 -3.08 0.61 3.49
N ALA A 58 -2.01 0.63 4.30
CA ALA A 58 -1.02 -0.44 4.32
C ALA A 58 -1.67 -1.80 4.68
N PHE A 59 -2.59 -1.82 5.63
CA PHE A 59 -3.30 -3.03 6.05
C PHE A 59 -4.19 -3.59 4.93
N LEU A 60 -5.05 -2.77 4.33
CA LEU A 60 -5.93 -3.19 3.24
C LEU A 60 -5.13 -3.67 2.02
N SER A 61 -4.03 -3.00 1.69
CA SER A 61 -3.15 -3.41 0.59
C SER A 61 -2.42 -4.72 0.89
N THR A 62 -2.04 -4.96 2.15
CA THR A 62 -1.47 -6.24 2.58
C THR A 62 -2.50 -7.37 2.47
N LEU A 63 -3.74 -7.13 2.90
CA LEU A 63 -4.82 -8.10 2.72
C LEU A 63 -5.08 -8.40 1.23
N ALA A 64 -5.14 -7.37 0.39
CA ALA A 64 -5.29 -7.55 -1.05
C ALA A 64 -4.14 -8.37 -1.64
N LEU A 65 -2.90 -8.10 -1.23
CA LEU A 65 -1.72 -8.85 -1.67
C LEU A 65 -1.81 -10.34 -1.29
N ILE A 66 -2.17 -10.63 -0.03
CA ILE A 66 -2.36 -12.00 0.45
C ILE A 66 -3.45 -12.72 -0.36
N LEU A 67 -4.57 -12.04 -0.64
CA LEU A 67 -5.65 -12.62 -1.46
C LEU A 67 -5.20 -12.89 -2.90
N ILE A 68 -4.39 -12.01 -3.50
CA ILE A 68 -3.83 -12.21 -4.84
C ILE A 68 -2.92 -13.44 -4.86
N TRP A 69 -2.02 -13.57 -3.88
CA TRP A 69 -1.15 -14.74 -3.75
C TRP A 69 -1.94 -16.02 -3.53
N LEU A 70 -2.97 -15.98 -2.68
CA LEU A 70 -3.84 -17.13 -2.45
C LEU A 70 -4.56 -17.57 -3.74
N ILE A 71 -5.05 -16.62 -4.54
CA ILE A 71 -5.70 -16.90 -5.82
C ILE A 71 -4.70 -17.49 -6.84
N ARG A 72 -3.45 -17.00 -6.88
CA ARG A 72 -2.39 -17.56 -7.74
C ARG A 72 -2.08 -19.01 -7.37
N GLU A 73 -1.89 -19.27 -6.07
CA GLU A 73 -1.65 -20.62 -5.55
C GLU A 73 -2.78 -21.57 -5.95
N PHE A 74 -4.05 -21.16 -5.78
CA PHE A 74 -5.20 -21.99 -6.18
C PHE A 74 -5.32 -22.21 -7.70
N LYS A 75 -4.79 -21.29 -8.51
CA LYS A 75 -4.72 -21.47 -9.96
C LYS A 75 -3.55 -22.35 -10.41
N GLY A 76 -2.66 -22.75 -9.49
CA GLY A 76 -1.46 -23.52 -9.80
C GLY A 76 -0.37 -22.69 -10.49
N GLU A 77 -0.35 -21.37 -10.26
CA GLU A 77 0.65 -20.41 -10.78
C GLU A 77 1.59 -19.87 -9.69
#